data_AF-A0A3Q2HQB5-F1
#
_entry.id   AF-A0A3Q2HQB5-F1
#
_cell.length_a   1.000
_cell.length_b   1.000
_cell.length_c   1.000
_cell.angle_alpha   90.00
_cell.angle_beta   90.00
_cell.angle_gamma   90.00
#
_symmetry.space_group_name_H-M   'P 1'
#
loop_
_entity.id
_entity.type
_entity.pdbx_description
1 polymer ?
#
loop_
_entity_poly.entity_id
_entity_poly.type
_entity_poly.pdbx_seq_one_letter_code
_entity_poly.pdbx_strand_id
1 'polypeptide(L)'
;MFQLSPGTEAERGRKRARVVSGRQSCPLSAGRSHFSARRSSESRRPSEVPAMSARGCKPSRLLLPALLLLLLWLPRLAVDAAGAAGARWNGEGTSPNLQSIFLGRCNDYRPLLSPEEQNKNCTAIWEAFKLVLDKDPCSVLPSDYDLFISLSRHSLPRDKSLFWENNHLLVTSYADNTRRFTPLCDVLYGRVGDFLSWCRQENASGLDYQSCPTAEDCENNPVDSYWKRASIQYSKDSSGVIHVMLNGSEPTGAYPIKGFFADFEIPYFQKDKITRIEIWVMHEIGGPNVESCGEGSVKVLEERLEEMGFQYSCINDYVPVKLLKCVDHSTHPDCALNSSISSSMSSMHKLIHVTRHRWQQHLLEEKSQPFTQNKVPALSFFS
;
A
#
# COMPACT_ATOMS: atom_id res chain seq x y z
N MET A 1 -47.01 19.88 37.28
CA MET A 1 -47.64 20.23 38.57
C MET A 1 -46.51 20.37 39.58
N PHE A 2 -46.23 21.61 40.04
CA PHE A 2 -45.17 22.03 41.00
C PHE A 2 -43.69 21.74 40.59
N GLN A 3 -42.89 22.75 40.17
CA GLN A 3 -42.17 23.83 40.92
C GLN A 3 -40.72 23.38 41.29
N LEU A 4 -39.56 24.01 40.93
CA LEU A 4 -39.12 25.42 40.67
C LEU A 4 -39.36 26.35 41.87
N SER A 5 -38.41 27.09 42.49
CA SER A 5 -36.97 27.42 42.27
C SER A 5 -36.34 27.80 43.67
N PRO A 6 -35.52 28.87 43.89
CA PRO A 6 -34.22 29.37 43.33
C PRO A 6 -33.07 29.28 44.40
N GLY A 7 -31.87 29.89 44.33
CA GLY A 7 -31.10 30.56 43.26
C GLY A 7 -30.34 31.85 43.67
N THR A 8 -29.01 31.80 43.88
CA THR A 8 -28.03 32.93 44.05
C THR A 8 -26.66 32.49 43.48
N GLU A 9 -26.00 33.10 42.48
CA GLU A 9 -25.45 34.49 42.32
C GLU A 9 -24.51 34.94 43.45
N ALA A 10 -23.32 35.55 43.25
CA ALA A 10 -22.49 35.89 42.07
C ALA A 10 -20.99 35.82 42.52
N GLU A 11 -19.92 35.86 41.71
CA GLU A 11 -19.42 36.91 40.80
C GLU A 11 -18.31 36.33 39.87
N ARG A 12 -18.32 36.57 38.55
CA ARG A 12 -17.68 37.68 37.80
C ARG A 12 -16.13 37.62 37.74
N GLY A 13 -15.60 37.01 36.66
CA GLY A 13 -14.17 37.00 36.30
C GLY A 13 -13.92 37.10 34.79
N ARG A 14 -14.17 38.27 34.18
CA ARG A 14 -14.06 38.48 32.72
C ARG A 14 -12.68 39.00 32.32
N LYS A 15 -11.91 38.25 31.52
CA LYS A 15 -10.78 38.82 30.74
C LYS A 15 -10.85 38.40 29.27
N ARG A 16 -10.97 39.41 28.40
CA ARG A 16 -10.72 39.33 26.95
C ARG A 16 -9.25 39.64 26.68
N ALA A 17 -8.62 38.85 25.82
CA ALA A 17 -7.56 39.30 24.91
C ALA A 17 -7.41 38.21 23.83
N ARG A 18 -6.98 38.45 22.60
CA ARG A 18 -6.97 39.60 21.67
C ARG A 18 -6.31 38.98 20.43
N VAL A 19 -6.95 39.04 19.26
CA VAL A 19 -6.34 38.53 18.02
C VAL A 19 -5.09 39.33 17.69
N VAL A 20 -3.98 38.66 17.39
CA VAL A 20 -2.79 39.25 16.74
C VAL A 20 -2.29 38.26 15.69
N SER A 21 -2.15 38.76 14.46
CA SER A 21 -1.51 38.05 13.34
C SER A 21 0.01 38.09 13.48
N GLY A 22 0.69 36.96 13.19
CA GLY A 22 2.14 36.87 13.25
C GLY A 22 2.67 35.81 12.28
N ARG A 23 3.05 36.24 11.07
CA ARG A 23 3.90 35.42 10.18
C ARG A 23 5.29 35.28 10.83
N GLN A 24 5.84 34.07 10.83
CA GLN A 24 7.29 33.87 10.76
C GLN A 24 7.60 32.55 10.06
N SER A 25 8.77 32.51 9.41
CA SER A 25 9.05 31.60 8.31
C SER A 25 10.52 31.17 8.31
N CYS A 26 10.77 29.96 7.80
CA CYS A 26 12.08 29.40 7.42
C CYS A 26 13.00 28.96 8.58
N PRO A 27 14.03 28.11 8.32
CA PRO A 27 14.49 27.63 7.00
C PRO A 27 14.61 26.11 6.80
N LEU A 28 14.72 25.73 5.52
CA LEU A 28 15.20 24.43 5.04
C LEU A 28 16.66 24.17 5.46
N SER A 29 17.01 22.91 5.71
CA SER A 29 18.40 22.45 5.79
C SER A 29 18.73 21.50 4.64
N ALA A 30 19.27 22.05 3.55
CA ALA A 30 19.85 21.25 2.46
C ALA A 30 21.30 20.89 2.81
N GLY A 31 21.59 19.61 3.04
CA GLY A 31 22.96 19.12 3.23
C GLY A 31 23.71 19.03 1.91
N ARG A 32 24.60 19.99 1.62
CA ARG A 32 25.65 19.82 0.60
C ARG A 32 27.03 19.92 1.24
N SER A 33 27.88 18.95 0.91
CA SER A 33 29.25 18.80 1.37
C SER A 33 30.14 19.97 0.93
N HIS A 34 30.83 20.59 1.89
CA HIS A 34 31.96 21.47 1.60
C HIS A 34 33.16 20.68 1.08
N PHE A 35 33.78 21.15 0.00
CA PHE A 35 35.20 20.96 -0.24
C PHE A 35 35.86 22.34 -0.34
N SER A 36 36.95 22.54 0.41
CA SER A 36 37.58 23.85 0.61
C SER A 36 38.90 23.94 -0.14
N ALA A 37 39.10 25.01 -0.90
CA ALA A 37 40.43 25.43 -1.37
C ALA A 37 40.54 26.95 -1.35
N ARG A 38 41.55 27.47 -0.64
CA ARG A 38 41.78 28.90 -0.40
C ARG A 38 42.23 29.61 -1.69
N ARG A 39 41.89 30.89 -1.81
CA ARG A 39 42.48 31.82 -2.78
C ARG A 39 43.31 32.87 -2.02
N SER A 40 44.60 32.98 -2.33
CA SER A 40 45.48 34.04 -1.86
C SER A 40 45.78 35.03 -2.97
N SER A 41 45.73 36.32 -2.65
CA SER A 41 46.04 37.44 -3.55
C SER A 41 47.51 37.84 -3.47
N GLU A 42 48.11 38.24 -4.59
CA GLU A 42 49.22 39.19 -4.63
C GLU A 42 49.25 39.93 -5.97
N SER A 43 49.98 41.05 -6.08
CA SER A 43 49.69 42.11 -7.07
C SER A 43 50.91 42.57 -7.91
N ARG A 44 50.59 43.22 -9.05
CA ARG A 44 51.35 44.25 -9.82
C ARG A 44 52.26 43.86 -11.02
N ARG A 45 51.88 44.51 -12.15
CA ARG A 45 52.70 45.32 -13.10
C ARG A 45 53.29 44.66 -14.37
N PRO A 46 53.53 45.46 -15.45
CA PRO A 46 52.99 45.11 -16.77
C PRO A 46 54.01 45.24 -17.94
N SER A 47 53.45 45.34 -19.15
CA SER A 47 54.06 45.72 -20.44
C SER A 47 54.62 44.55 -21.26
N GLU A 48 54.03 44.26 -22.43
CA GLU A 48 54.38 44.84 -23.74
C GLU A 48 53.46 44.27 -24.84
N VAL A 49 53.31 45.00 -25.95
CA VAL A 49 52.60 44.57 -27.17
C VAL A 49 53.53 44.85 -28.35
N PRO A 50 53.71 43.89 -29.27
CA PRO A 50 53.63 44.30 -30.67
C PRO A 50 52.95 43.31 -31.63
N ALA A 51 52.16 43.93 -32.52
CA ALA A 51 52.04 43.65 -33.96
C ALA A 51 51.37 42.36 -34.48
N MET A 52 50.52 42.59 -35.49
CA MET A 52 49.82 41.58 -36.28
C MET A 52 50.73 40.94 -37.33
N SER A 53 50.37 39.73 -37.79
CA SER A 53 50.66 39.29 -39.15
C SER A 53 49.51 38.45 -39.69
N ALA A 54 48.86 38.93 -40.76
CA ALA A 54 47.77 38.22 -41.43
C ALA A 54 48.27 37.56 -42.71
N ARG A 55 48.00 36.25 -42.91
CA ARG A 55 48.22 35.58 -44.20
C ARG A 55 47.13 34.54 -44.52
N GLY A 56 46.29 34.90 -45.50
CA GLY A 56 45.93 34.04 -46.62
C GLY A 56 44.93 32.91 -46.40
N CYS A 57 43.65 33.16 -46.67
CA CYS A 57 42.68 32.10 -46.99
C CYS A 57 42.96 31.48 -48.38
N LYS A 58 42.71 30.17 -48.51
CA LYS A 58 42.37 29.50 -49.79
C LYS A 58 41.07 28.72 -49.60
N PRO A 59 40.09 28.82 -50.53
CA PRO A 59 38.79 28.18 -50.37
C PRO A 59 38.83 26.70 -50.77
N SER A 60 38.39 25.80 -49.89
CA SER A 60 38.24 24.36 -50.19
C SER A 60 36.79 24.02 -50.53
N ARG A 61 36.56 23.44 -51.71
CA ARG A 61 35.22 23.15 -52.27
C ARG A 61 34.67 21.79 -51.81
N LEU A 62 34.42 21.61 -50.51
CA LEU A 62 34.00 20.30 -49.94
C LEU A 62 32.70 20.29 -49.13
N LEU A 63 31.98 21.42 -49.01
CA LEU A 63 30.82 21.54 -48.09
C LEU A 63 29.47 21.00 -48.62
N LEU A 64 29.36 20.67 -49.91
CA LEU A 64 28.09 20.30 -50.54
C LEU A 64 27.56 18.87 -50.23
N PRO A 65 28.37 17.78 -50.24
CA PRO A 65 27.83 16.44 -50.00
C PRO A 65 27.47 16.18 -48.53
N ALA A 66 28.14 16.84 -47.58
CA ALA A 66 27.86 16.70 -46.15
C ALA A 66 26.50 17.29 -45.76
N LEU A 67 26.10 18.39 -46.39
CA LEU A 67 24.83 19.08 -46.09
C LEU A 67 23.60 18.26 -46.54
N LEU A 68 23.69 17.54 -47.67
CA LEU A 68 22.61 16.67 -48.15
C LEU A 68 22.36 15.47 -47.22
N LEU A 69 23.42 14.89 -46.65
CA LEU A 69 23.28 13.76 -45.72
C LEU A 69 22.59 14.17 -44.41
N LEU A 70 22.89 15.37 -43.88
CA LEU A 70 22.19 15.94 -42.72
C LEU A 70 20.69 16.17 -43.00
N LEU A 71 20.35 16.70 -44.17
CA LEU A 71 18.96 16.95 -44.57
C LEU A 71 18.12 15.68 -44.76
N LEU A 72 18.75 14.53 -45.07
CA LEU A 72 18.07 13.23 -45.19
C LEU A 72 17.87 12.50 -43.84
N TRP A 73 18.57 12.91 -42.78
CA TRP A 73 18.43 12.31 -41.45
C TRP A 73 17.45 13.08 -40.54
N LEU A 74 17.28 14.38 -40.75
CA LEU A 74 16.35 15.21 -39.97
C LEU A 74 14.86 14.77 -40.00
N PRO A 75 14.29 14.20 -41.09
CA PRO A 75 12.90 13.75 -41.08
C PRO A 75 12.62 12.52 -40.21
N ARG A 76 13.66 11.77 -39.80
CA ARG A 76 13.51 10.53 -39.02
C ARG A 76 13.56 10.72 -37.50
N LEU A 77 13.86 11.91 -37.01
CA LEU A 77 13.86 12.25 -35.58
C LEU A 77 12.58 12.99 -35.13
N ALA A 78 11.67 13.30 -36.06
CA ALA A 78 10.47 14.10 -35.79
C ALA A 78 9.19 13.28 -35.58
N VAL A 79 9.24 11.94 -35.68
CA VAL A 79 8.06 11.07 -35.62
C VAL A 79 7.79 10.50 -34.22
N ASP A 80 8.83 10.36 -33.37
CA ASP A 80 8.69 9.77 -32.02
C ASP A 80 8.37 10.80 -30.92
N ALA A 81 8.23 12.08 -31.25
CA ALA A 81 7.97 13.17 -30.29
C ALA A 81 6.46 13.47 -30.09
N ALA A 82 5.57 12.64 -30.64
CA ALA A 82 4.11 12.82 -30.58
C ALA A 82 3.42 11.56 -30.04
N GLY A 83 3.73 11.19 -28.79
CA GLY A 83 3.16 10.00 -28.14
C GLY A 83 3.41 9.87 -26.64
N ALA A 84 4.52 10.41 -26.14
CA ALA A 84 4.79 10.51 -24.71
C ALA A 84 4.30 11.86 -24.16
N ALA A 85 2.98 12.00 -23.96
CA ALA A 85 2.52 12.85 -22.88
C ALA A 85 3.15 12.29 -21.60
N GLY A 86 3.91 13.11 -20.84
CA GLY A 86 4.53 12.62 -19.61
C GLY A 86 3.46 12.19 -18.60
N ALA A 87 3.76 11.18 -17.79
CA ALA A 87 2.93 10.88 -16.62
C ALA A 87 2.78 12.15 -15.78
N ARG A 88 1.55 12.52 -15.48
CA ARG A 88 1.26 13.79 -14.79
C ARG A 88 1.60 13.70 -13.30
N TRP A 89 1.27 12.57 -12.71
CA TRP A 89 1.40 12.30 -11.28
C TRP A 89 2.47 11.25 -11.03
N ASN A 90 2.93 11.14 -9.78
CA ASN A 90 4.03 10.24 -9.42
C ASN A 90 3.57 8.80 -9.09
N GLY A 91 2.27 8.57 -8.91
CA GLY A 91 1.69 7.27 -8.56
C GLY A 91 1.18 6.47 -9.77
N GLU A 92 0.99 5.16 -9.56
CA GLU A 92 0.42 4.26 -10.57
C GLU A 92 -0.96 4.74 -11.04
N GLY A 93 -1.20 4.73 -12.34
CA GLY A 93 -2.51 5.03 -12.92
C GLY A 93 -3.60 4.06 -12.48
N THR A 94 -4.85 4.40 -12.82
CA THR A 94 -6.02 3.59 -12.50
C THR A 94 -5.86 2.14 -12.98
N SER A 95 -6.14 1.18 -12.12
CA SER A 95 -6.00 -0.24 -12.46
C SER A 95 -6.91 -0.64 -13.63
N PRO A 96 -6.39 -1.29 -14.68
CA PRO A 96 -7.20 -1.79 -15.80
C PRO A 96 -8.31 -2.72 -15.32
N ASN A 97 -9.52 -2.58 -15.88
CA ASN A 97 -10.72 -3.34 -15.50
C ASN A 97 -11.18 -3.17 -14.04
N LEU A 98 -10.85 -2.03 -13.39
CA LEU A 98 -11.22 -1.68 -12.01
C LEU A 98 -12.60 -2.18 -11.57
N GLN A 99 -13.66 -1.83 -12.30
CA GLN A 99 -15.04 -2.23 -11.98
C GLN A 99 -15.24 -3.75 -11.95
N SER A 100 -14.68 -4.48 -12.92
CA SER A 100 -14.81 -5.93 -13.01
C SER A 100 -14.04 -6.63 -11.88
N ILE A 101 -12.85 -6.14 -11.54
CA ILE A 101 -12.03 -6.66 -10.43
C ILE A 101 -12.75 -6.41 -9.10
N PHE A 102 -13.23 -5.19 -8.87
CA PHE A 102 -13.98 -4.81 -7.66
C PHE A 102 -15.23 -5.68 -7.47
N LEU A 103 -16.05 -5.82 -8.52
CA LEU A 103 -17.27 -6.62 -8.46
C LEU A 103 -16.98 -8.12 -8.30
N GLY A 104 -15.94 -8.65 -8.93
CA GLY A 104 -15.47 -10.02 -8.72
C GLY A 104 -15.11 -10.26 -7.26
N ARG A 105 -14.14 -9.50 -6.74
CA ARG A 105 -13.68 -9.60 -5.35
C ARG A 105 -14.80 -9.42 -4.32
N CYS A 106 -15.75 -8.51 -4.56
CA CYS A 106 -16.91 -8.35 -3.68
C CYS A 106 -17.79 -9.60 -3.65
N ASN A 107 -18.08 -10.21 -4.82
CA ASN A 107 -18.88 -11.42 -4.87
C ASN A 107 -18.14 -12.65 -4.31
N ASP A 108 -16.83 -12.76 -4.52
CA ASP A 108 -15.99 -13.83 -3.96
C ASP A 108 -15.86 -13.73 -2.43
N TYR A 109 -15.94 -12.52 -1.87
CA TYR A 109 -15.89 -12.32 -0.42
C TYR A 109 -17.22 -12.63 0.28
N ARG A 110 -18.36 -12.43 -0.38
CA ARG A 110 -19.69 -12.62 0.24
C ARG A 110 -19.88 -13.99 0.92
N PRO A 111 -19.48 -15.14 0.34
CA PRO A 111 -19.57 -16.45 1.01
C PRO A 111 -18.78 -16.58 2.31
N LEU A 112 -17.80 -15.70 2.57
CA LEU A 112 -16.99 -15.68 3.81
C LEU A 112 -17.70 -14.95 4.96
N LEU A 113 -18.76 -14.20 4.68
CA LEU A 113 -19.54 -13.47 5.69
C LEU A 113 -20.45 -14.42 6.50
N SER A 114 -20.78 -13.98 7.71
CA SER A 114 -21.83 -14.61 8.53
C SER A 114 -23.17 -14.63 7.76
N PRO A 115 -24.02 -15.67 7.91
CA PRO A 115 -25.27 -15.79 7.14
C PRO A 115 -26.19 -14.56 7.22
N GLU A 116 -26.21 -13.89 8.37
CA GLU A 116 -26.98 -12.66 8.61
C GLU A 116 -26.43 -11.46 7.82
N GLU A 117 -25.14 -11.47 7.50
CA GLU A 117 -24.43 -10.36 6.85
C GLU A 117 -24.16 -10.59 5.34
N GLN A 118 -24.41 -11.80 4.81
CA GLN A 118 -24.19 -12.19 3.40
C GLN A 118 -25.00 -11.39 2.36
N ASN A 119 -26.06 -10.69 2.80
CA ASN A 119 -26.91 -9.85 1.95
C ASN A 119 -26.26 -8.49 1.62
N LYS A 120 -25.01 -8.50 1.14
CA LYS A 120 -24.31 -7.33 0.60
C LYS A 120 -24.60 -7.18 -0.89
N ASN A 121 -25.04 -5.99 -1.31
CA ASN A 121 -25.29 -5.69 -2.71
C ASN A 121 -24.02 -5.09 -3.35
N CYS A 122 -23.22 -5.95 -4.01
CA CYS A 122 -21.95 -5.54 -4.64
C CYS A 122 -22.11 -4.42 -5.68
N THR A 123 -23.23 -4.39 -6.42
CA THR A 123 -23.51 -3.29 -7.36
C THR A 123 -23.72 -1.98 -6.61
N ALA A 124 -24.51 -1.96 -5.54
CA ALA A 124 -24.71 -0.76 -4.73
C ALA A 124 -23.42 -0.29 -4.03
N ILE A 125 -22.58 -1.23 -3.58
CA ILE A 125 -21.27 -0.92 -3.00
C ILE A 125 -20.34 -0.28 -4.04
N TRP A 126 -20.31 -0.81 -5.28
CA TRP A 126 -19.58 -0.20 -6.40
C TRP A 126 -20.12 1.19 -6.77
N GLU A 127 -21.44 1.34 -6.87
CA GLU A 127 -22.08 2.62 -7.20
C GLU A 127 -21.83 3.69 -6.14
N ALA A 128 -21.70 3.32 -4.86
CA ALA A 128 -21.28 4.23 -3.80
C ALA A 128 -19.77 4.54 -3.83
N PHE A 129 -18.93 3.55 -4.14
CA PHE A 129 -17.48 3.74 -4.31
C PHE A 129 -17.17 4.71 -5.46
N LYS A 130 -17.80 4.51 -6.63
CA LYS A 130 -17.44 5.24 -7.85
C LYS A 130 -17.76 6.75 -7.80
N LEU A 131 -18.55 7.23 -6.83
CA LEU A 131 -18.86 8.66 -6.68
C LEU A 131 -17.61 9.52 -6.51
N VAL A 132 -16.52 8.95 -6.00
CA VAL A 132 -15.21 9.63 -5.90
C VAL A 132 -14.51 9.79 -7.25
N LEU A 133 -14.84 8.94 -8.22
CA LEU A 133 -14.29 8.98 -9.58
C LEU A 133 -14.92 10.09 -10.42
N ASP A 134 -16.03 10.68 -9.97
CA ASP A 134 -16.62 11.89 -10.56
C ASP A 134 -15.97 13.18 -10.02
N LYS A 135 -15.10 13.09 -8.99
CA LYS A 135 -14.45 14.25 -8.36
C LYS A 135 -13.12 14.62 -9.00
N ASP A 136 -12.65 15.83 -8.69
CA ASP A 136 -11.27 16.23 -8.95
C ASP A 136 -10.30 15.33 -8.15
N PRO A 137 -9.20 14.84 -8.75
CA PRO A 137 -8.32 13.85 -8.14
C PRO A 137 -7.45 14.38 -6.98
N CYS A 138 -7.55 15.67 -6.61
CA CYS A 138 -6.94 16.23 -5.40
C CYS A 138 -7.98 16.82 -4.42
N SER A 139 -9.26 16.49 -4.63
CA SER A 139 -10.40 17.01 -3.87
C SER A 139 -11.31 15.89 -3.32
N VAL A 140 -10.75 14.70 -3.07
CA VAL A 140 -11.47 13.57 -2.45
C VAL A 140 -11.13 13.51 -0.96
N LEU A 141 -12.16 13.48 -0.12
CA LEU A 141 -12.03 13.41 1.34
C LEU A 141 -12.37 12.00 1.86
N PRO A 142 -11.85 11.59 3.03
CA PRO A 142 -12.22 10.31 3.64
C PRO A 142 -13.74 10.14 3.85
N SER A 143 -14.47 11.24 4.10
CA SER A 143 -15.93 11.23 4.24
C SER A 143 -16.69 10.90 2.95
N ASP A 144 -16.07 11.07 1.77
CA ASP A 144 -16.73 10.74 0.49
C ASP A 144 -16.97 9.23 0.35
N TYR A 145 -16.20 8.43 1.08
CA TYR A 145 -16.37 6.98 1.18
C TYR A 145 -17.35 6.54 2.30
N ASP A 146 -18.01 7.47 3.02
CA ASP A 146 -18.93 7.10 4.12
C ASP A 146 -20.07 6.18 3.67
N LEU A 147 -20.68 6.44 2.51
CA LEU A 147 -21.74 5.58 1.97
C LEU A 147 -21.19 4.21 1.54
N PHE A 148 -20.02 4.19 0.88
CA PHE A 148 -19.33 2.95 0.52
C PHE A 148 -19.07 2.08 1.76
N ILE A 149 -18.50 2.66 2.82
CA ILE A 149 -18.30 1.98 4.10
C ILE A 149 -19.63 1.52 4.69
N SER A 150 -20.66 2.36 4.72
CA SER A 150 -21.96 1.99 5.29
C SER A 150 -22.62 0.80 4.58
N LEU A 151 -22.40 0.61 3.27
CA LEU A 151 -22.96 -0.50 2.50
C LEU A 151 -22.13 -1.78 2.56
N SER A 152 -20.84 -1.68 2.89
CA SER A 152 -19.87 -2.78 2.87
C SER A 152 -19.41 -3.26 4.25
N ARG A 153 -19.59 -2.46 5.30
CA ARG A 153 -19.26 -2.80 6.68
C ARG A 153 -19.96 -4.09 7.14
N HIS A 154 -19.23 -4.88 7.91
CA HIS A 154 -19.70 -6.08 8.59
C HIS A 154 -18.96 -6.23 9.92
N SER A 155 -19.42 -7.15 10.77
CA SER A 155 -18.72 -7.49 12.01
C SER A 155 -17.33 -8.07 11.74
N LEU A 156 -16.38 -7.75 12.63
CA LEU A 156 -15.05 -8.37 12.64
C LEU A 156 -15.01 -9.42 13.76
N PRO A 157 -14.49 -10.64 13.52
CA PRO A 157 -14.34 -11.62 14.59
C PRO A 157 -13.37 -11.11 15.66
N ARG A 158 -13.75 -11.29 16.93
CA ARG A 158 -12.91 -10.97 18.08
C ARG A 158 -11.56 -11.70 17.98
N ASP A 159 -10.48 -11.04 18.41
CA ASP A 159 -9.10 -11.58 18.40
C ASP A 159 -8.54 -11.91 17.01
N LYS A 160 -9.16 -11.47 15.91
CA LYS A 160 -8.70 -11.73 14.54
C LYS A 160 -8.12 -10.53 13.81
N SER A 161 -8.28 -9.32 14.32
CA SER A 161 -7.69 -8.12 13.70
C SER A 161 -6.16 -8.21 13.69
N LEU A 162 -5.59 -8.02 12.51
CA LEU A 162 -4.15 -7.95 12.24
C LEU A 162 -3.84 -6.63 11.52
N PHE A 163 -3.11 -5.75 12.19
CA PHE A 163 -2.57 -4.50 11.68
C PHE A 163 -1.12 -4.73 11.22
N TRP A 164 -0.56 -3.85 10.41
CA TRP A 164 0.80 -4.04 9.89
C TRP A 164 1.40 -2.77 9.30
N GLU A 165 2.72 -2.73 9.26
CA GLU A 165 3.50 -1.77 8.48
C GLU A 165 4.61 -2.55 7.73
N ASN A 166 4.91 -2.15 6.50
CA ASN A 166 6.00 -2.69 5.65
C ASN A 166 6.03 -4.24 5.47
N ASN A 167 4.87 -4.91 5.52
CA ASN A 167 4.74 -6.38 5.49
C ASN A 167 3.64 -6.93 4.56
N HIS A 168 3.13 -6.14 3.60
CA HIS A 168 1.86 -6.41 2.94
C HIS A 168 1.67 -7.86 2.42
N LEU A 169 2.62 -8.37 1.64
CA LEU A 169 2.56 -9.73 1.07
C LEU A 169 2.68 -10.84 2.11
N LEU A 170 3.44 -10.61 3.19
CA LEU A 170 3.56 -11.55 4.30
C LEU A 170 2.26 -11.64 5.10
N VAL A 171 1.59 -10.50 5.31
CA VAL A 171 0.30 -10.41 6.00
C VAL A 171 -0.81 -11.11 5.23
N THR A 172 -0.96 -10.85 3.93
CA THR A 172 -1.99 -11.51 3.11
C THR A 172 -1.77 -13.03 3.05
N SER A 173 -0.52 -13.47 2.87
CA SER A 173 -0.14 -14.89 2.88
C SER A 173 -0.33 -15.57 4.25
N TYR A 174 -0.10 -14.85 5.34
CA TYR A 174 -0.28 -15.37 6.70
C TYR A 174 -1.74 -15.35 7.15
N ALA A 175 -2.53 -14.35 6.78
CA ALA A 175 -3.96 -14.29 7.07
C ALA A 175 -4.73 -15.43 6.40
N ASP A 176 -4.31 -15.82 5.18
CA ASP A 176 -4.83 -16.98 4.44
C ASP A 176 -6.34 -16.86 4.20
N ASN A 177 -6.74 -15.73 3.60
CA ASN A 177 -8.11 -15.38 3.23
C ASN A 177 -9.10 -15.57 4.38
N THR A 178 -8.95 -14.75 5.43
CA THR A 178 -9.69 -14.76 6.71
C THR A 178 -9.46 -15.98 7.63
N ARG A 179 -8.79 -17.05 7.17
CA ARG A 179 -8.72 -18.33 7.91
C ARG A 179 -7.91 -18.23 9.20
N ARG A 180 -6.75 -17.57 9.18
CA ARG A 180 -5.91 -17.37 10.38
C ARG A 180 -6.25 -16.06 11.08
N PHE A 181 -6.24 -14.96 10.35
CA PHE A 181 -6.49 -13.59 10.81
C PHE A 181 -7.30 -12.83 9.76
N THR A 182 -7.80 -11.66 10.13
CA THR A 182 -8.61 -10.79 9.27
C THR A 182 -7.97 -9.39 9.24
N PRO A 183 -6.83 -9.21 8.55
CA PRO A 183 -6.26 -7.89 8.27
C PRO A 183 -7.23 -7.05 7.41
N LEU A 184 -6.96 -5.75 7.28
CA LEU A 184 -7.82 -4.84 6.51
C LEU A 184 -8.08 -5.32 5.05
N CYS A 185 -7.05 -5.81 4.36
CA CYS A 185 -7.16 -6.42 3.02
C CYS A 185 -8.03 -7.69 2.96
N ASP A 186 -8.35 -8.30 4.12
CA ASP A 186 -9.25 -9.43 4.31
C ASP A 186 -10.62 -9.02 4.92
N VAL A 187 -10.93 -7.73 4.96
CA VAL A 187 -12.28 -7.19 5.25
C VAL A 187 -12.93 -6.74 3.94
N LEU A 188 -14.25 -6.88 3.75
CA LEU A 188 -14.91 -6.59 2.47
C LEU A 188 -14.52 -5.24 1.88
N TYR A 189 -14.49 -4.19 2.71
CA TYR A 189 -14.16 -2.82 2.29
C TYR A 189 -12.66 -2.52 2.20
N GLY A 190 -11.77 -3.43 2.56
CA GLY A 190 -10.35 -3.34 2.17
C GLY A 190 -10.08 -4.20 0.93
N ARG A 191 -10.58 -5.44 0.94
CA ARG A 191 -10.44 -6.44 -0.14
C ARG A 191 -10.75 -5.90 -1.53
N VAL A 192 -11.81 -5.10 -1.68
CA VAL A 192 -12.20 -4.56 -3.00
C VAL A 192 -11.24 -3.50 -3.56
N GLY A 193 -10.43 -2.84 -2.72
CA GLY A 193 -9.42 -1.84 -3.12
C GLY A 193 -7.98 -2.34 -3.04
N ASP A 194 -7.75 -3.54 -2.48
CA ASP A 194 -6.42 -4.08 -2.20
C ASP A 194 -5.50 -4.21 -3.44
N PHE A 195 -4.29 -3.67 -3.41
CA PHE A 195 -3.40 -3.54 -4.58
C PHE A 195 -4.02 -2.85 -5.82
N LEU A 196 -5.07 -2.02 -5.67
CA LEU A 196 -5.64 -1.25 -6.77
C LEU A 196 -5.34 0.25 -6.62
N SER A 197 -5.24 0.95 -7.76
CA SER A 197 -5.15 2.40 -7.85
C SER A 197 -6.33 2.93 -8.68
N TRP A 198 -6.77 4.17 -8.41
CA TRP A 198 -7.83 4.82 -9.16
C TRP A 198 -7.82 6.34 -8.99
N CYS A 199 -8.08 7.06 -10.08
CA CYS A 199 -8.34 8.48 -10.08
C CYS A 199 -9.04 8.94 -11.37
N ARG A 200 -9.72 10.09 -11.29
CA ARG A 200 -10.23 10.79 -12.48
C ARG A 200 -9.10 11.59 -13.13
N GLN A 201 -9.20 11.80 -14.44
CA GLN A 201 -8.44 12.85 -15.11
C GLN A 201 -8.86 14.22 -14.56
N GLU A 202 -7.90 15.14 -14.41
CA GLU A 202 -8.18 16.51 -13.95
C GLU A 202 -9.16 17.22 -14.92
N ASN A 203 -8.81 17.20 -16.21
CA ASN A 203 -9.45 18.00 -17.27
C ASN A 203 -10.51 17.25 -18.10
N ALA A 204 -10.91 16.05 -17.67
CA ALA A 204 -11.91 15.22 -18.36
C ALA A 204 -12.66 14.31 -17.37
N SER A 205 -13.79 13.74 -17.80
CA SER A 205 -14.59 12.82 -16.99
C SER A 205 -14.11 11.35 -17.04
N GLY A 206 -13.04 11.06 -17.79
CA GLY A 206 -12.45 9.72 -17.85
C GLY A 206 -11.57 9.40 -16.64
N LEU A 207 -11.30 8.12 -16.42
CA LEU A 207 -10.29 7.68 -15.46
C LEU A 207 -8.89 7.92 -16.03
N ASP A 208 -7.94 8.30 -15.18
CA ASP A 208 -6.54 8.44 -15.57
C ASP A 208 -5.85 7.09 -15.40
N TYR A 209 -5.59 6.40 -16.51
CA TYR A 209 -4.87 5.13 -16.55
C TYR A 209 -3.35 5.30 -16.66
N GLN A 210 -2.86 6.54 -16.79
CA GLN A 210 -1.45 6.82 -16.97
C GLN A 210 -0.75 7.03 -15.63
N SER A 211 -1.37 7.79 -14.72
CA SER A 211 -0.82 8.12 -13.41
C SER A 211 -1.91 8.59 -12.45
N CYS A 212 -1.72 8.41 -11.15
CA CYS A 212 -2.60 8.98 -10.12
C CYS A 212 -1.81 9.74 -9.03
N PRO A 213 -2.39 10.78 -8.41
CA PRO A 213 -1.70 11.56 -7.40
C PRO A 213 -1.41 10.74 -6.14
N THR A 214 -0.18 10.90 -5.65
CA THR A 214 0.32 10.39 -4.37
C THR A 214 0.08 11.39 -3.24
N ALA A 215 0.38 11.00 -2.00
CA ALA A 215 0.45 11.91 -0.85
C ALA A 215 1.38 13.13 -1.07
N GLU A 216 2.46 12.98 -1.87
CA GLU A 216 3.37 14.07 -2.20
C GLU A 216 2.79 15.04 -3.25
N ASP A 217 1.98 14.52 -4.17
CA ASP A 217 1.27 15.33 -5.16
C ASP A 217 0.12 16.12 -4.52
N CYS A 218 -0.72 15.46 -3.72
CA CYS A 218 -1.77 16.08 -2.91
C CYS A 218 -2.34 15.16 -1.82
N GLU A 219 -2.58 15.71 -0.62
CA GLU A 219 -3.07 14.96 0.57
C GLU A 219 -4.47 14.32 0.40
N ASN A 220 -5.32 14.93 -0.43
CA ASN A 220 -6.73 14.59 -0.64
C ASN A 220 -6.95 13.86 -1.98
N ASN A 221 -6.05 12.92 -2.30
CA ASN A 221 -6.20 12.03 -3.44
C ASN A 221 -7.19 10.87 -3.13
N PRO A 222 -7.74 10.18 -4.15
CA PRO A 222 -8.76 9.17 -3.94
C PRO A 222 -8.29 7.96 -3.12
N VAL A 223 -7.05 7.51 -3.33
CA VAL A 223 -6.52 6.26 -2.75
C VAL A 223 -6.16 6.46 -1.28
N ASP A 224 -5.44 7.53 -0.94
CA ASP A 224 -5.12 7.83 0.46
C ASP A 224 -6.39 8.14 1.27
N SER A 225 -7.34 8.90 0.71
CA SER A 225 -8.61 9.17 1.38
C SER A 225 -9.45 7.90 1.61
N TYR A 226 -9.37 6.92 0.71
CA TYR A 226 -9.99 5.61 0.89
C TYR A 226 -9.36 4.85 2.06
N TRP A 227 -8.04 4.70 2.06
CA TRP A 227 -7.34 3.96 3.11
C TRP A 227 -7.46 4.65 4.46
N LYS A 228 -7.36 5.99 4.52
CA LYS A 228 -7.66 6.80 5.73
C LYS A 228 -9.05 6.42 6.28
N ARG A 229 -10.08 6.34 5.43
CA ARG A 229 -11.44 6.02 5.89
C ARG A 229 -11.63 4.55 6.31
N ALA A 230 -11.00 3.62 5.58
CA ALA A 230 -11.07 2.19 5.81
C ALA A 230 -10.33 1.78 7.10
N SER A 231 -9.11 2.30 7.31
CA SER A 231 -8.31 2.14 8.54
C SER A 231 -9.04 2.67 9.79
N ILE A 232 -9.64 3.86 9.71
CA ILE A 232 -10.49 4.39 10.78
C ILE A 232 -11.65 3.44 11.12
N GLN A 233 -12.28 2.84 10.09
CA GLN A 233 -13.42 1.94 10.31
C GLN A 233 -12.99 0.63 10.96
N TYR A 234 -11.95 0.01 10.41
CA TYR A 234 -11.36 -1.24 10.86
C TYR A 234 -10.89 -1.15 12.32
N SER A 235 -10.29 -0.03 12.70
CA SER A 235 -9.84 0.24 14.08
C SER A 235 -10.98 0.42 15.08
N LYS A 236 -12.11 0.99 14.64
CA LYS A 236 -13.33 1.13 15.47
C LYS A 236 -14.08 -0.20 15.68
N ASP A 237 -13.98 -1.10 14.70
CA ASP A 237 -14.70 -2.38 14.70
C ASP A 237 -13.86 -3.55 15.26
N SER A 238 -12.55 -3.35 15.41
CA SER A 238 -11.63 -4.32 16.01
C SER A 238 -11.86 -4.50 17.52
N SER A 239 -11.66 -5.72 18.01
CA SER A 239 -11.85 -6.06 19.43
C SER A 239 -11.08 -7.31 19.88
N GLY A 240 -10.86 -7.43 21.19
CA GLY A 240 -10.08 -8.51 21.80
C GLY A 240 -8.58 -8.25 21.77
N VAL A 241 -7.80 -9.29 21.44
CA VAL A 241 -6.37 -9.17 21.17
C VAL A 241 -6.18 -8.55 19.79
N ILE A 242 -5.52 -7.40 19.74
CA ILE A 242 -5.09 -6.76 18.50
C ILE A 242 -3.70 -7.27 18.16
N HIS A 243 -3.47 -7.72 16.92
CA HIS A 243 -2.17 -8.19 16.47
C HIS A 243 -1.56 -7.16 15.51
N VAL A 244 -0.24 -6.96 15.55
CA VAL A 244 0.47 -5.96 14.73
C VAL A 244 1.72 -6.61 14.14
N MET A 245 1.87 -6.66 12.81
CA MET A 245 3.05 -7.20 12.14
C MET A 245 3.94 -6.07 11.59
N LEU A 246 5.09 -5.85 12.23
CA LEU A 246 6.07 -4.83 11.87
C LEU A 246 7.30 -5.47 11.21
N ASN A 247 8.02 -4.71 10.38
CA ASN A 247 9.19 -5.19 9.65
C ASN A 247 10.47 -4.73 10.35
N GLY A 248 11.11 -5.61 11.11
CA GLY A 248 12.38 -5.34 11.80
C GLY A 248 13.58 -5.21 10.86
N SER A 249 13.41 -5.48 9.57
CA SER A 249 14.41 -5.31 8.51
C SER A 249 14.21 -4.04 7.68
N GLU A 250 13.19 -3.22 7.98
CA GLU A 250 12.93 -1.95 7.30
C GLU A 250 14.04 -0.92 7.60
N PRO A 251 14.76 -0.38 6.58
CA PRO A 251 15.85 0.58 6.80
C PRO A 251 15.47 1.87 7.53
N THR A 252 14.19 2.27 7.50
CA THR A 252 13.68 3.46 8.20
C THR A 252 13.16 3.20 9.62
N GLY A 253 13.21 1.96 10.10
CA GLY A 253 12.66 1.52 11.39
C GLY A 253 11.33 0.79 11.24
N ALA A 254 11.02 -0.08 12.19
CA ALA A 254 9.89 -1.00 12.10
C ALA A 254 8.51 -0.35 12.29
N TYR A 255 8.46 0.81 12.98
CA TYR A 255 7.25 1.60 13.22
C TYR A 255 7.41 3.04 12.66
N PRO A 256 6.77 3.34 11.52
CA PRO A 256 6.67 4.70 11.01
C PRO A 256 5.86 5.59 11.97
N ILE A 257 6.52 6.59 12.57
CA ILE A 257 5.85 7.58 13.45
C ILE A 257 4.81 8.46 12.74
N LYS A 258 4.77 8.38 11.40
CA LYS A 258 3.73 8.93 10.51
C LYS A 258 3.37 7.84 9.53
N GLY A 259 2.09 7.54 9.36
CA GLY A 259 1.62 6.39 8.61
C GLY A 259 0.19 6.02 8.97
N PHE A 260 -0.40 5.07 8.24
CA PHE A 260 -1.79 4.67 8.49
C PHE A 260 -1.95 4.11 9.91
N PHE A 261 -1.03 3.25 10.36
CA PHE A 261 -1.10 2.68 11.69
C PHE A 261 -0.99 3.76 12.79
N ALA A 262 -0.05 4.69 12.62
CA ALA A 262 0.21 5.75 13.59
C ALA A 262 -0.89 6.83 13.67
N ASP A 263 -1.43 7.27 12.52
CA ASP A 263 -2.28 8.47 12.43
C ASP A 263 -3.77 8.14 12.27
N PHE A 264 -4.11 6.98 11.70
CA PHE A 264 -5.48 6.62 11.31
C PHE A 264 -6.02 5.33 11.96
N GLU A 265 -5.17 4.59 12.70
CA GLU A 265 -5.58 3.34 13.34
C GLU A 265 -5.47 3.37 14.86
N ILE A 266 -4.25 3.53 15.42
CA ILE A 266 -4.03 3.65 16.88
C ILE A 266 -4.98 4.67 17.54
N PRO A 267 -5.20 5.90 16.99
CA PRO A 267 -6.09 6.89 17.61
C PRO A 267 -7.57 6.49 17.65
N TYR A 268 -7.97 5.47 16.90
CA TYR A 268 -9.37 5.05 16.73
C TYR A 268 -9.70 3.71 17.41
N PHE A 269 -8.72 3.09 18.07
CA PHE A 269 -8.89 1.91 18.90
C PHE A 269 -9.90 2.12 20.03
N GLN A 270 -10.88 1.20 20.13
CA GLN A 270 -11.90 1.23 21.17
C GLN A 270 -11.36 0.57 22.45
N LYS A 271 -10.82 1.39 23.37
CA LYS A 271 -10.12 0.92 24.57
C LYS A 271 -10.95 -0.01 25.46
N ASP A 272 -12.26 0.17 25.50
CA ASP A 272 -13.22 -0.68 26.22
C ASP A 272 -13.38 -2.08 25.61
N LYS A 273 -13.02 -2.28 24.34
CA LYS A 273 -13.18 -3.54 23.59
C LYS A 273 -11.88 -4.31 23.39
N ILE A 274 -10.73 -3.69 23.67
CA ILE A 274 -9.40 -4.25 23.45
C ILE A 274 -8.85 -4.81 24.77
N THR A 275 -8.42 -6.08 24.75
CA THR A 275 -7.81 -6.70 25.92
C THR A 275 -6.31 -6.45 26.02
N ARG A 276 -5.59 -6.54 24.89
CA ARG A 276 -4.16 -6.25 24.77
C ARG A 276 -3.75 -6.10 23.30
N ILE A 277 -2.56 -5.57 23.06
CA ILE A 277 -1.94 -5.43 21.73
C ILE A 277 -0.70 -6.33 21.68
N GLU A 278 -0.62 -7.23 20.70
CA GLU A 278 0.52 -8.12 20.48
C GLU A 278 1.27 -7.70 19.21
N ILE A 279 2.52 -7.27 19.38
CA ILE A 279 3.40 -6.81 18.31
C ILE A 279 4.30 -7.97 17.89
N TRP A 280 4.40 -8.24 16.59
CA TRP A 280 5.32 -9.18 15.97
C TRP A 280 6.32 -8.39 15.13
N VAL A 281 7.56 -8.29 15.58
CA VAL A 281 8.65 -7.68 14.81
C VAL A 281 9.31 -8.78 14.00
N MET A 282 9.07 -8.79 12.69
CA MET A 282 9.51 -9.84 11.77
C MET A 282 10.76 -9.40 11.01
N HIS A 283 11.81 -10.20 11.02
CA HIS A 283 13.03 -9.96 10.24
C HIS A 283 13.03 -10.78 8.94
N GLU A 284 13.80 -10.33 7.94
CA GLU A 284 14.10 -11.13 6.75
C GLU A 284 15.09 -12.26 7.06
N ILE A 285 14.89 -13.42 6.42
CA ILE A 285 15.72 -14.61 6.65
C ILE A 285 17.12 -14.35 6.08
N GLY A 286 18.13 -14.29 6.94
CA GLY A 286 19.49 -13.85 6.57
C GLY A 286 19.62 -12.37 6.20
N GLY A 287 18.57 -11.57 6.43
CA GLY A 287 18.55 -10.12 6.17
C GLY A 287 19.07 -9.29 7.36
N PRO A 288 19.02 -7.95 7.26
CA PRO A 288 19.42 -7.07 8.35
C PRO A 288 18.41 -7.13 9.50
N ASN A 289 18.89 -7.21 10.74
CA ASN A 289 18.12 -6.82 11.91
C ASN A 289 18.41 -5.33 12.15
N VAL A 290 17.44 -4.47 11.82
CA VAL A 290 17.53 -3.01 11.96
C VAL A 290 16.97 -2.58 13.31
N GLU A 291 15.82 -3.13 13.71
CA GLU A 291 15.20 -2.91 15.01
C GLU A 291 14.46 -4.17 15.48
N SER A 292 14.69 -4.56 16.74
CA SER A 292 13.92 -5.57 17.46
C SER A 292 12.98 -4.97 18.52
N CYS A 293 12.17 -5.79 19.18
CA CYS A 293 11.33 -5.38 20.32
C CYS A 293 12.10 -4.58 21.38
N GLY A 294 11.50 -3.49 21.88
CA GLY A 294 12.13 -2.57 22.83
C GLY A 294 13.23 -1.67 22.26
N GLU A 295 13.50 -1.69 20.96
CA GLU A 295 14.54 -0.87 20.31
C GLU A 295 13.92 0.22 19.41
N GLY A 296 14.67 1.31 19.20
CA GLY A 296 14.39 2.35 18.21
C GLY A 296 12.92 2.80 18.14
N SER A 297 12.33 2.72 16.95
CA SER A 297 10.93 3.09 16.70
C SER A 297 9.92 2.12 17.34
N VAL A 298 10.26 0.83 17.51
CA VAL A 298 9.40 -0.13 18.23
C VAL A 298 9.20 0.32 19.67
N LYS A 299 10.26 0.81 20.33
CA LYS A 299 10.16 1.38 21.69
C LYS A 299 9.22 2.58 21.75
N VAL A 300 9.25 3.46 20.73
CA VAL A 300 8.34 4.62 20.64
C VAL A 300 6.87 4.17 20.49
N LEU A 301 6.61 3.08 19.77
CA LEU A 301 5.29 2.46 19.72
C LEU A 301 4.88 1.88 21.08
N GLU A 302 5.75 1.11 21.72
CA GLU A 302 5.51 0.49 23.04
C GLU A 302 5.15 1.56 24.09
N GLU A 303 5.97 2.62 24.20
CA GLU A 303 5.72 3.77 25.10
C GLU A 303 4.39 4.45 24.78
N ARG A 304 4.07 4.72 23.50
CA ARG A 304 2.78 5.32 23.08
C ARG A 304 1.58 4.45 23.47
N LEU A 305 1.66 3.13 23.32
CA LEU A 305 0.57 2.22 23.68
C LEU A 305 0.38 2.15 25.20
N GLU A 306 1.47 2.20 25.97
CA GLU A 306 1.44 2.27 27.44
C GLU A 306 0.85 3.60 27.94
N GLU A 307 1.22 4.74 27.35
CA GLU A 307 0.65 6.06 27.67
C GLU A 307 -0.85 6.12 27.38
N MET A 308 -1.30 5.50 26.29
CA MET A 308 -2.74 5.32 26.00
C MET A 308 -3.41 4.32 26.95
N GLY A 309 -2.63 3.61 27.78
CA GLY A 309 -3.06 2.65 28.79
C GLY A 309 -3.60 1.35 28.21
N PHE A 310 -3.02 0.88 27.11
CA PHE A 310 -3.21 -0.48 26.62
C PHE A 310 -2.20 -1.43 27.30
N GLN A 311 -2.61 -2.67 27.54
CA GLN A 311 -1.65 -3.74 27.78
C GLN A 311 -1.00 -4.10 26.43
N TYR A 312 0.33 -4.21 26.38
CA TYR A 312 1.03 -4.64 25.17
C TYR A 312 2.01 -5.80 25.46
N SER A 313 2.44 -6.47 24.40
CA SER A 313 3.51 -7.47 24.42
C SER A 313 4.18 -7.51 23.06
N CYS A 314 5.51 -7.54 22.99
CA CYS A 314 6.26 -7.62 21.74
C CYS A 314 6.98 -8.97 21.61
N ILE A 315 6.99 -9.54 20.39
CA ILE A 315 7.61 -10.83 20.05
C ILE A 315 8.45 -10.63 18.78
N ASN A 316 9.77 -10.88 18.88
CA ASN A 316 10.63 -10.97 17.71
C ASN A 316 10.40 -12.30 16.98
N ASP A 317 10.33 -12.25 15.65
CA ASP A 317 10.23 -13.40 14.73
C ASP A 317 9.17 -14.44 15.14
N TYR A 318 7.93 -13.98 15.34
CA TYR A 318 6.81 -14.80 15.77
C TYR A 318 6.73 -16.12 14.98
N VAL A 319 6.94 -17.24 15.68
CA VAL A 319 7.32 -18.53 15.08
C VAL A 319 6.40 -19.00 13.94
N PRO A 320 5.06 -18.93 14.04
CA PRO A 320 4.17 -19.31 12.93
C PRO A 320 4.39 -18.50 11.65
N VAL A 321 4.75 -17.22 11.76
CA VAL A 321 5.06 -16.35 10.62
C VAL A 321 6.47 -16.61 10.11
N LYS A 322 7.46 -16.81 11.01
CA LYS A 322 8.81 -17.22 10.62
C LYS A 322 8.80 -18.53 9.83
N LEU A 323 7.99 -19.51 10.24
CA LEU A 323 7.81 -20.78 9.51
C LEU A 323 7.23 -20.58 8.11
N LEU A 324 6.37 -19.57 7.90
CA LEU A 324 5.89 -19.20 6.57
C LEU A 324 7.02 -18.59 5.73
N LYS A 325 7.81 -17.64 6.27
CA LYS A 325 8.99 -17.09 5.56
C LYS A 325 10.00 -18.19 5.20
N CYS A 326 10.16 -19.20 6.06
CA CYS A 326 11.04 -20.34 5.82
C CYS A 326 10.62 -21.28 4.68
N VAL A 327 9.42 -21.14 4.09
CA VAL A 327 9.01 -21.90 2.90
C VAL A 327 9.96 -21.63 1.73
N ASP A 328 10.31 -20.36 1.51
CA ASP A 328 11.20 -19.93 0.43
C ASP A 328 12.69 -20.00 0.79
N HIS A 329 13.00 -20.23 2.08
CA HIS A 329 14.36 -20.26 2.64
C HIS A 329 14.69 -21.58 3.35
N SER A 330 14.11 -22.71 2.91
CA SER A 330 14.15 -24.01 3.60
C SER A 330 15.54 -24.59 3.91
N THR A 331 16.60 -24.14 3.23
CA THR A 331 18.00 -24.55 3.47
C THR A 331 18.81 -23.54 4.29
N HIS A 332 18.24 -22.39 4.64
CA HIS A 332 18.90 -21.37 5.46
C HIS A 332 19.05 -21.85 6.92
N PRO A 333 20.17 -21.59 7.62
CA PRO A 333 20.36 -22.03 9.01
C PRO A 333 19.23 -21.59 9.97
N ASP A 334 18.71 -20.38 9.80
CA ASP A 334 17.58 -19.86 10.62
C ASP A 334 16.26 -20.61 10.44
N CYS A 335 16.17 -21.44 9.39
CA CYS A 335 15.03 -22.25 8.99
C CYS A 335 15.29 -23.76 9.15
N ALA A 336 16.46 -24.15 9.68
CA ALA A 336 16.82 -25.55 9.86
C ALA A 336 15.89 -26.24 10.87
N LEU A 337 15.06 -27.16 10.39
CA LEU A 337 14.25 -28.02 11.25
C LEU A 337 15.15 -29.04 11.97
N ASN A 338 14.93 -29.24 13.27
CA ASN A 338 15.65 -30.24 14.04
C ASN A 338 15.55 -31.64 13.39
N SER A 339 16.69 -32.32 13.28
CA SER A 339 16.87 -33.52 12.46
C SER A 339 16.01 -34.73 12.89
N SER A 340 15.39 -34.70 14.07
CA SER A 340 14.40 -35.68 14.53
C SER A 340 13.11 -35.71 13.70
N ILE A 341 12.82 -34.67 12.90
CA ILE A 341 11.65 -34.60 12.01
C ILE A 341 11.97 -35.02 10.56
N SER A 342 13.25 -35.04 10.18
CA SER A 342 13.71 -35.38 8.81
C SER A 342 13.26 -36.78 8.35
N SER A 343 13.21 -37.74 9.28
CA SER A 343 12.71 -39.11 9.05
C SER A 343 11.22 -39.16 8.64
N SER A 344 10.41 -38.19 9.09
CA SER A 344 8.98 -38.10 8.77
C SER A 344 8.70 -37.35 7.47
N MET A 345 9.50 -36.34 7.12
CA MET A 345 9.32 -35.58 5.87
C MET A 345 9.69 -36.38 4.61
N SER A 346 10.66 -37.30 4.70
CA SER A 346 10.97 -38.24 3.60
C SER A 346 9.75 -39.10 3.22
N SER A 347 8.92 -39.46 4.20
CA SER A 347 7.68 -40.22 3.99
C SER A 347 6.57 -39.38 3.33
N MET A 348 6.44 -38.11 3.71
CA MET A 348 5.46 -37.21 3.09
C MET A 348 5.83 -36.81 1.65
N HIS A 349 7.11 -36.59 1.35
CA HIS A 349 7.55 -36.31 -0.03
C HIS A 349 7.22 -37.46 -0.98
N LYS A 350 7.37 -38.71 -0.53
CA LYS A 350 6.92 -39.90 -1.29
C LYS A 350 5.41 -39.94 -1.46
N LEU A 351 4.63 -39.63 -0.42
CA LEU A 351 3.17 -39.64 -0.50
C LEU A 351 2.63 -38.57 -1.48
N ILE A 352 3.19 -37.36 -1.46
CA ILE A 352 2.83 -36.26 -2.35
C ILE A 352 3.24 -36.55 -3.80
N HIS A 353 4.40 -37.17 -4.04
CA HIS A 353 4.77 -37.61 -5.39
C HIS A 353 3.83 -38.72 -5.93
N VAL A 354 3.42 -39.67 -5.07
CA VAL A 354 2.50 -40.75 -5.46
C VAL A 354 1.10 -40.22 -5.76
N THR A 355 0.57 -39.28 -4.97
CA THR A 355 -0.74 -38.67 -5.25
C THR A 355 -0.71 -37.77 -6.48
N ARG A 356 0.38 -37.02 -6.70
CA ARG A 356 0.57 -36.19 -7.91
C ARG A 356 0.66 -37.04 -9.18
N HIS A 357 1.41 -38.15 -9.16
CA HIS A 357 1.46 -39.08 -10.29
C HIS A 357 0.10 -39.74 -10.55
N ARG A 358 -0.62 -40.16 -9.51
CA ARG A 358 -1.95 -40.77 -9.65
C ARG A 358 -2.97 -39.79 -10.25
N TRP A 359 -2.95 -38.52 -9.83
CA TRP A 359 -3.78 -37.47 -10.43
C TRP A 359 -3.40 -37.16 -11.89
N GLN A 360 -2.10 -37.11 -12.21
CA GLN A 360 -1.66 -36.87 -13.59
C GLN A 360 -2.00 -38.05 -14.53
N GLN A 361 -2.02 -39.30 -14.03
CA GLN A 361 -2.51 -40.44 -14.81
C GLN A 361 -4.02 -40.36 -15.06
N HIS A 362 -4.82 -40.04 -14.04
CA HIS A 362 -6.28 -39.88 -14.18
C HIS A 362 -6.65 -38.81 -15.23
N LEU A 363 -5.94 -37.68 -15.23
CA LEU A 363 -6.12 -36.58 -16.19
C LEU A 363 -5.63 -36.90 -17.62
N LEU A 364 -4.83 -37.97 -17.80
CA LEU A 364 -4.40 -38.45 -19.11
C LEU A 364 -5.38 -39.52 -19.66
N GLU A 365 -5.97 -40.35 -18.80
CA GLU A 365 -7.01 -41.31 -19.20
C GLU A 365 -8.31 -40.59 -19.63
N GLU A 366 -8.75 -39.55 -18.93
CA GLU A 366 -9.94 -38.77 -19.33
C GLU A 366 -9.75 -38.07 -20.70
N LYS A 367 -8.53 -37.69 -21.07
CA LYS A 367 -8.23 -37.08 -22.38
C LYS A 367 -8.13 -38.08 -23.54
N SER A 368 -8.27 -39.38 -23.29
CA SER A 368 -8.09 -40.44 -24.29
C SER A 368 -9.39 -40.97 -24.90
N GLN A 369 -10.56 -40.54 -24.43
CA GLN A 369 -11.85 -40.91 -25.02
C GLN A 369 -12.16 -40.05 -26.27
N PRO A 370 -12.30 -40.64 -27.47
CA PRO A 370 -12.67 -39.89 -28.67
C PRO A 370 -14.15 -39.51 -28.66
N PHE A 371 -14.44 -38.25 -28.98
CA PHE A 371 -15.79 -37.69 -29.03
C PHE A 371 -16.57 -38.20 -30.26
N THR A 372 -17.28 -39.31 -30.14
CA THR A 372 -18.17 -39.80 -31.21
C THR A 372 -19.48 -39.01 -31.22
N GLN A 373 -19.57 -38.00 -32.10
CA GLN A 373 -20.88 -37.49 -32.53
C GLN A 373 -21.65 -38.63 -33.23
N ASN A 374 -22.79 -39.05 -32.66
CA ASN A 374 -24.04 -39.16 -33.42
C ASN A 374 -25.27 -39.57 -32.59
N LYS A 375 -26.43 -39.09 -33.06
CA LYS A 375 -27.81 -39.50 -32.74
C LYS A 375 -28.38 -39.17 -31.35
N VAL A 376 -29.23 -38.16 -31.36
CA VAL A 376 -30.41 -38.03 -30.49
C VAL A 376 -31.35 -39.22 -30.70
N PRO A 377 -31.82 -39.90 -29.63
CA PRO A 377 -33.06 -40.67 -29.63
C PRO A 377 -34.18 -39.88 -28.93
N ALA A 378 -35.42 -40.16 -29.34
CA ALA A 378 -36.60 -39.41 -28.89
C ALA A 378 -36.98 -39.69 -27.42
N LEU A 379 -37.69 -38.71 -26.83
CA LEU A 379 -38.59 -38.95 -25.70
C LEU A 379 -39.63 -40.02 -26.06
N SER A 380 -39.80 -41.01 -25.20
CA SER A 380 -40.96 -41.90 -25.19
C SER A 380 -41.32 -42.27 -23.75
N PHE A 381 -42.59 -42.08 -23.41
CA PHE A 381 -43.21 -42.40 -22.11
C PHE A 381 -43.50 -43.92 -21.96
N PHE A 382 -43.92 -44.30 -20.75
CA PHE A 382 -44.44 -45.61 -20.29
C PHE A 382 -43.36 -46.69 -19.99
N SER A 383 -43.41 -47.40 -18.86
CA SER A 383 -44.39 -47.44 -17.75
C SER A 383 -43.72 -47.40 -16.37
#